data_AF-A0A522DND4-F1
#
_entry.id   AF-A0A522DND4-F1
#
_cell.length_a   1.000
_cell.length_b   1.000
_cell.length_c   1.000
_cell.angle_alpha   90.00
_cell.angle_beta   90.00
_cell.angle_gamma   90.00
#
_symmetry.space_group_name_H-M   'P 1'
#
loop_
_entity.id
_entity.type
_entity.pdbx_description
1 polymer ?
#
loop_
_entity_poly.entity_id
_entity_poly.type
_entity_poly.pdbx_seq_one_letter_code
_entity_poly.pdbx_strand_id
1 'polypeptide(L)'
;MKTLLTIGAGCLFSIAAMAADRRPSVTIKSKRNFEIIVDGQRYHNDNTIRLRGMNRGIHTIKVYERSRGFFGNRLRLVSSKNFLVRNNDLTIMIDHFGRIDIDEQRNGRGWDRGWNDNNRDHDWKDNDRYNDRDRRY
;
A
#
# COMPACT_ATOMS: atom_id res chain seq x y z
N MET A 1 25.77 -45.30 -21.46
CA MET A 1 24.39 -45.00 -21.01
C MET A 1 24.29 -43.95 -19.90
N LYS A 2 25.35 -43.17 -19.59
CA LYS A 2 25.33 -42.20 -18.47
C LYS A 2 24.97 -40.76 -18.90
N THR A 3 25.06 -40.46 -20.20
CA THR A 3 24.94 -39.10 -20.78
C THR A 3 23.50 -38.60 -20.90
N LEU A 4 22.53 -39.49 -21.14
CA LEU A 4 21.12 -39.11 -21.22
C LEU A 4 20.55 -38.62 -19.89
N LEU A 5 21.02 -39.19 -18.77
CA LEU A 5 20.60 -38.80 -17.44
C LEU A 5 21.11 -37.41 -17.06
N THR A 6 22.33 -37.06 -17.47
CA THR A 6 22.92 -35.73 -17.24
C THR A 6 22.19 -34.63 -18.04
N ILE A 7 21.81 -34.92 -19.29
CA ILE A 7 21.05 -33.96 -20.12
C ILE A 7 19.65 -33.74 -19.53
N GLY A 8 18.97 -34.83 -19.13
CA GLY A 8 17.66 -34.74 -18.47
C GLY A 8 17.72 -33.94 -17.17
N ALA A 9 18.72 -34.18 -16.33
CA ALA A 9 18.92 -33.44 -15.09
C ALA A 9 19.18 -31.94 -15.34
N GLY A 10 20.00 -31.59 -16.34
CA GLY A 10 20.26 -30.19 -16.71
C GLY A 10 19.01 -29.45 -17.19
N CYS A 11 18.18 -30.10 -18.01
CA CYS A 11 16.92 -29.51 -18.47
C CYS A 11 15.94 -29.26 -17.31
N LEU A 12 15.84 -30.20 -16.36
CA LEU A 12 14.95 -30.06 -15.20
C LEU A 12 15.41 -28.94 -14.26
N PHE A 13 16.72 -28.75 -14.07
CA PHE A 13 17.26 -27.64 -13.27
C PHE A 13 16.94 -26.26 -13.86
N SER A 14 17.03 -26.10 -15.18
CA SER A 14 16.71 -24.83 -15.86
C SER A 14 15.23 -24.47 -15.72
N ILE A 15 14.33 -25.46 -15.81
CA ILE A 15 12.88 -25.24 -15.65
C ILE A 15 12.55 -24.87 -14.19
N ALA A 16 13.21 -25.52 -13.22
CA ALA A 16 13.02 -25.22 -11.80
C ALA A 16 13.48 -23.79 -11.44
N ALA A 17 14.57 -23.31 -12.04
CA ALA A 17 15.07 -21.95 -11.80
C ALA A 17 14.10 -20.87 -12.30
N MET A 18 13.43 -21.09 -13.44
CA MET A 18 12.44 -20.13 -13.96
C MET A 18 11.13 -20.15 -13.18
N ALA A 19 10.71 -21.31 -12.65
CA ALA A 19 9.53 -21.42 -11.79
C ALA A 19 9.73 -20.77 -10.40
N ALA A 20 10.99 -20.68 -9.94
CA ALA A 20 11.33 -20.02 -8.67
C ALA A 20 11.24 -18.49 -8.72
N ASP A 21 11.19 -17.88 -9.91
CA ASP A 21 11.03 -16.43 -10.05
C ASP A 21 9.57 -16.02 -9.86
N ARG A 22 9.15 -15.96 -8.59
CA ARG A 22 7.84 -15.44 -8.21
C ARG A 22 7.76 -13.96 -8.56
N ARG A 23 6.91 -13.61 -9.52
CA ARG A 23 6.60 -12.21 -9.82
C ARG A 23 5.60 -11.66 -8.80
N PRO A 24 5.94 -10.61 -8.06
CA PRO A 24 5.05 -10.00 -7.08
C PRO A 24 3.83 -9.37 -7.76
N SER A 25 2.71 -9.33 -7.05
CA SER A 25 1.53 -8.59 -7.46
C SER A 25 1.37 -7.32 -6.61
N VAL A 26 1.03 -6.21 -7.26
CA VAL A 26 0.72 -4.95 -6.59
C VAL A 26 -0.77 -4.67 -6.75
N THR A 27 -1.49 -4.63 -5.64
CA THR A 27 -2.92 -4.30 -5.62
C THR A 27 -3.08 -2.87 -5.14
N ILE A 28 -3.59 -2.00 -6.00
CA ILE A 28 -3.92 -0.62 -5.67
C ILE A 28 -5.42 -0.56 -5.41
N LYS A 29 -5.81 -0.11 -4.21
CA LYS A 29 -7.20 0.13 -3.83
C LYS A 29 -7.42 1.62 -3.68
N SER A 30 -8.47 2.13 -4.30
CA SER A 30 -8.87 3.53 -4.21
C SER A 30 -10.28 3.63 -3.67
N LYS A 31 -10.55 4.64 -2.82
CA LYS A 31 -11.91 4.92 -2.33
C LYS A 31 -12.71 5.88 -3.22
N ARG A 32 -12.07 6.45 -4.24
CA ARG A 32 -12.68 7.42 -5.18
C ARG A 32 -12.05 7.29 -6.56
N ASN A 33 -12.73 7.85 -7.57
CA ASN A 33 -12.23 7.92 -8.94
C ASN A 33 -11.03 8.87 -9.05
N PHE A 34 -9.83 8.31 -8.92
CA PHE A 34 -8.57 9.00 -9.21
C PHE A 34 -7.96 8.48 -10.51
N GLU A 35 -7.16 9.31 -11.16
CA GLU A 35 -6.31 8.89 -12.27
C GLU A 35 -4.95 8.53 -11.70
N ILE A 36 -4.60 7.23 -11.79
CA ILE A 36 -3.41 6.68 -11.14
C ILE A 36 -2.39 6.39 -12.23
N ILE A 37 -1.17 6.88 -12.06
CA ILE A 37 -0.07 6.65 -12.99
C ILE A 37 1.03 5.89 -12.24
N VAL A 38 1.38 4.70 -12.75
CA VAL A 38 2.51 3.92 -12.24
C VAL A 38 3.56 3.81 -13.32
N ASP A 39 4.77 4.30 -13.06
CA ASP A 39 5.90 4.32 -14.01
C ASP A 39 5.55 4.90 -15.40
N GLY A 40 4.63 5.86 -15.44
CA GLY A 40 4.16 6.49 -16.68
C GLY A 40 2.96 5.79 -17.34
N GLN A 41 2.61 4.58 -16.91
CA GLN A 41 1.39 3.89 -17.37
C GLN A 41 0.17 4.41 -16.61
N ARG A 42 -0.85 4.83 -17.37
CA ARG A 42 -2.09 5.37 -16.81
C ARG A 42 -3.08 4.25 -16.55
N TYR A 43 -3.64 4.22 -15.36
CA TYR A 43 -4.68 3.32 -14.93
C TYR A 43 -5.91 4.13 -14.53
N HIS A 44 -7.00 3.86 -15.24
CA HIS A 44 -8.31 4.38 -14.91
C HIS A 44 -9.12 3.24 -14.32
N ASN A 45 -9.43 3.31 -13.03
CA ASN A 45 -10.30 2.31 -12.39
C ASN A 45 -11.05 2.96 -11.23
N ASP A 46 -12.30 2.54 -11.06
CA ASP A 46 -13.20 3.09 -10.07
C ASP A 46 -12.91 2.59 -8.64
N ASN A 47 -12.17 1.49 -8.46
CA ASN A 47 -11.96 0.94 -7.10
C ASN A 47 -10.67 0.13 -6.89
N THR A 48 -10.30 -0.78 -7.79
CA THR A 48 -9.15 -1.67 -7.54
C THR A 48 -8.40 -2.01 -8.81
N ILE A 49 -7.10 -1.75 -8.82
CA ILE A 49 -6.17 -2.06 -9.92
C ILE A 49 -5.23 -3.15 -9.42
N ARG A 50 -5.09 -4.23 -10.19
CA ARG A 50 -4.09 -5.27 -9.91
C ARG A 50 -3.02 -5.21 -10.98
N LEU A 51 -1.83 -4.78 -10.60
CA LEU A 51 -0.64 -4.81 -11.43
C LEU A 51 0.03 -6.17 -11.21
N ARG A 52 -0.07 -7.04 -12.21
CA ARG A 52 0.55 -8.36 -12.19
C ARG A 52 1.87 -8.30 -12.93
N GLY A 53 2.87 -9.04 -12.42
CA GLY A 53 4.13 -9.19 -13.14
C GLY A 53 5.03 -7.97 -13.07
N MET A 54 4.91 -7.15 -12.02
CA MET A 54 5.83 -6.04 -11.82
C MET A 54 7.25 -6.57 -11.58
N ASN A 55 8.22 -5.92 -12.21
CA ASN A 55 9.63 -6.23 -11.98
C ASN A 55 10.02 -5.83 -10.56
N ARG A 56 11.07 -6.45 -10.02
CA ARG A 56 11.63 -6.05 -8.73
C ARG A 56 12.39 -4.73 -8.93
N GLY A 57 12.21 -3.77 -8.04
CA GLY A 57 12.86 -2.47 -8.18
C GLY A 57 12.08 -1.32 -7.58
N ILE A 58 12.57 -0.11 -7.81
CA ILE A 58 11.92 1.13 -7.38
C ILE A 58 10.93 1.55 -8.47
N HIS A 59 9.69 1.77 -8.05
CA HIS A 59 8.59 2.21 -8.90
C HIS A 59 8.01 3.50 -8.36
N THR A 60 7.41 4.29 -9.25
CA THR A 60 6.78 5.57 -8.90
C THR A 60 5.30 5.50 -9.13
N ILE A 61 4.52 5.84 -8.10
CA ILE A 61 3.07 6.03 -8.21
C ILE A 61 2.73 7.51 -8.07
N LYS A 62 1.89 8.00 -8.98
CA LYS A 62 1.32 9.35 -8.97
C LYS A 62 -0.19 9.25 -9.00
N VAL A 63 -0.85 9.98 -8.11
CA VAL A 63 -2.30 10.02 -7.99
C VAL A 63 -2.77 11.41 -8.40
N TYR A 64 -3.65 11.46 -9.40
CA TYR A 64 -4.25 12.67 -9.91
C TYR A 64 -5.74 12.72 -9.59
N GLU A 65 -6.18 13.85 -9.08
CA GLU A 65 -7.60 14.16 -8.96
C GLU A 65 -8.10 14.77 -10.26
N ARG A 66 -9.18 14.20 -10.79
CA ARG A 66 -9.89 14.76 -11.94
C ARG A 66 -10.96 15.72 -11.42
N SER A 67 -10.73 17.01 -11.58
CA SER A 67 -11.74 18.03 -11.32
C SER A 67 -12.49 18.35 -12.61
N ARG A 68 -13.82 18.20 -12.58
CA ARG A 68 -14.70 18.63 -13.68
C ARG A 68 -15.03 20.10 -13.47
N GLY A 69 -14.35 20.98 -14.20
CA GLY A 69 -14.65 22.40 -14.25
C GLY A 69 -15.39 22.77 -15.54
N PHE A 70 -16.03 23.95 -15.55
CA PHE A 70 -16.73 24.51 -16.71
C PHE A 70 -15.83 24.67 -17.97
N PHE A 71 -14.51 24.74 -17.81
CA PHE A 71 -13.53 24.87 -18.89
C PHE A 71 -12.63 23.62 -19.05
N GLY A 72 -13.20 22.43 -18.85
CA GLY A 72 -12.55 21.15 -19.14
C GLY A 72 -12.06 20.38 -17.92
N ASN A 73 -11.63 19.13 -18.18
CA ASN A 73 -11.11 18.22 -17.19
C ASN A 73 -9.70 18.66 -16.77
N ARG A 74 -9.53 19.21 -15.57
CA ARG A 74 -8.21 19.51 -15.01
C ARG A 74 -7.74 18.32 -14.17
N LEU A 75 -6.53 17.84 -14.48
CA LEU A 75 -5.82 16.85 -13.67
C LEU A 75 -4.92 17.59 -12.67
N ARG A 76 -5.18 17.40 -11.38
CA ARG A 76 -4.34 17.93 -10.31
C ARG A 76 -3.57 16.78 -9.66
N LEU A 77 -2.25 16.89 -9.59
CA LEU A 77 -1.44 15.94 -8.83
C LEU A 77 -1.78 16.11 -7.34
N VAL A 78 -2.26 15.04 -6.71
CA VAL A 78 -2.61 15.01 -5.29
C VAL A 78 -1.46 14.46 -4.46
N SER A 79 -0.89 13.35 -4.93
CA SER A 79 0.19 12.67 -4.22
C SER A 79 1.10 11.95 -5.19
N SER A 80 2.37 11.85 -4.83
CA SER A 80 3.40 11.12 -5.56
C SER A 80 4.29 10.42 -4.55
N LYS A 81 4.54 9.12 -4.76
CA LYS A 81 5.39 8.34 -3.87
C LYS A 81 6.19 7.31 -4.66
N ASN A 82 7.38 7.02 -4.16
CA ASN A 82 8.18 5.91 -4.66
C ASN A 82 7.95 4.69 -3.76
N PHE A 83 7.89 3.51 -4.35
CA PHE A 83 7.70 2.25 -3.64
C PHE A 83 8.64 1.18 -4.19
N LEU A 84 9.11 0.31 -3.30
CA LEU A 84 10.05 -0.74 -3.64
C LEU A 84 9.29 -2.05 -3.80
N VAL A 85 9.29 -2.59 -5.01
CA VAL A 85 8.75 -3.91 -5.32
C VAL A 85 9.83 -4.97 -5.05
N ARG A 86 9.52 -5.89 -4.13
CA ARG A 86 10.36 -7.03 -3.74
C ARG A 86 9.68 -8.35 -4.14
N ASN A 87 9.93 -9.45 -3.44
CA ASN A 87 9.32 -10.75 -3.71
C ASN A 87 7.94 -10.92 -3.04
N ASN A 88 7.48 -9.90 -2.33
CA ASN A 88 6.23 -9.89 -1.60
C ASN A 88 5.14 -9.16 -2.37
N ASP A 89 3.89 -9.53 -2.10
CA ASP A 89 2.76 -8.81 -2.66
C ASP A 89 2.59 -7.49 -1.91
N LEU A 90 2.26 -6.43 -2.64
CA LEU A 90 2.11 -5.09 -2.10
C LEU A 90 0.66 -4.66 -2.25
N THR A 91 0.12 -4.06 -1.19
CA THR A 91 -1.18 -3.40 -1.23
C THR A 91 -0.97 -1.90 -1.05
N ILE A 92 -1.31 -1.13 -2.08
CA ILE A 92 -1.28 0.34 -2.02
C ILE A 92 -2.71 0.83 -1.81
N MET A 93 -2.94 1.59 -0.76
CA MET A 93 -4.24 2.15 -0.42
C MET A 93 -4.23 3.66 -0.65
N ILE A 94 -5.23 4.13 -1.40
CA ILE A 94 -5.45 5.54 -1.67
C ILE A 94 -6.71 5.97 -0.94
N ASP A 95 -6.56 6.89 0.01
CA ASP A 95 -7.68 7.41 0.80
C ASP A 95 -8.57 8.38 -0.02
N HIS A 96 -9.65 8.87 0.60
CA HIS A 96 -10.57 9.83 -0.03
C HIS A 96 -9.89 11.16 -0.41
N PHE A 97 -8.76 11.49 0.23
CA PHE A 97 -7.99 12.70 0.00
C PHE A 97 -6.81 12.46 -0.96
N GLY A 98 -6.68 11.27 -1.53
CA GLY A 98 -5.58 10.89 -2.43
C GLY A 98 -4.24 10.65 -1.74
N ARG A 99 -4.21 10.46 -0.41
CA ARG A 99 -2.99 10.06 0.31
C ARG A 99 -2.68 8.60 0.03
N ILE A 100 -1.40 8.31 -0.13
CA ILE A 100 -0.88 6.99 -0.53
C ILE A 100 -0.30 6.29 0.70
N ASP A 101 -0.95 5.21 1.09
CA ASP A 101 -0.46 4.25 2.08
C ASP A 101 0.01 2.96 1.39
N ILE A 102 1.11 2.37 1.87
CA ILE A 102 1.74 1.21 1.23
C ILE A 102 1.95 0.15 2.30
N ASP A 103 1.28 -0.99 2.12
CA ASP A 103 1.39 -2.16 2.97
C ASP A 103 2.07 -3.32 2.20
N GLU A 104 3.07 -3.93 2.82
CA GLU A 104 3.79 -5.09 2.29
C GLU A 104 3.21 -6.34 2.93
N GLN A 105 2.46 -7.13 2.16
CA GLN A 105 1.91 -8.38 2.63
C GLN A 105 3.04 -9.40 2.77
N ARG A 106 3.65 -9.43 3.95
CA ARG A 106 4.60 -10.47 4.33
C ARG A 106 3.79 -11.73 4.60
N ASN A 107 3.93 -12.73 3.73
CA ASN A 107 3.47 -14.09 4.00
C ASN A 107 4.33 -14.70 5.12
N GLY A 108 4.13 -14.22 6.34
CA GLY A 108 4.79 -14.71 7.54
C GLY A 108 3.72 -14.90 8.61
N ARG A 109 3.49 -16.16 8.98
CA ARG A 109 2.72 -16.54 10.16
C ARG A 109 3.27 -15.77 11.36
N GLY A 110 2.55 -14.77 11.82
CA GLY A 110 2.93 -13.95 12.95
C GLY A 110 1.69 -13.19 13.40
N TRP A 111 1.03 -13.76 14.40
CA TRP A 111 -0.07 -13.13 15.11
C TRP A 111 0.44 -11.86 15.81
N ASP A 112 -0.49 -10.93 16.04
CA ASP A 112 -0.42 -9.86 17.02
C ASP A 112 0.49 -8.65 16.72
N ARG A 113 -0.16 -7.53 16.36
CA ARG A 113 -0.06 -6.28 17.13
C ARG A 113 -1.14 -5.29 16.70
N GLY A 114 -2.25 -5.38 17.44
CA GLY A 114 -3.01 -4.26 17.99
C GLY A 114 -3.08 -2.97 17.18
N TRP A 115 -4.20 -2.80 16.49
CA TRP A 115 -4.83 -1.49 16.36
C TRP A 115 -5.38 -1.09 17.73
N ASN A 116 -4.52 -0.71 18.68
CA ASN A 116 -4.96 -0.20 19.98
C ASN A 116 -3.88 0.63 20.69
N ASP A 117 -3.73 1.88 20.27
CA ASP A 117 -3.23 2.99 21.10
C ASP A 117 -4.20 4.14 20.79
N ASN A 118 -5.29 4.41 21.53
CA ASN A 118 -5.39 4.58 22.98
C ASN A 118 -4.22 5.37 23.57
N ASN A 119 -3.82 6.46 22.90
CA ASN A 119 -3.18 7.59 23.58
C ASN A 119 -4.21 8.31 24.46
N ARG A 120 -4.57 7.65 25.56
CA ARG A 120 -4.91 8.26 26.84
C ARG A 120 -3.60 8.75 27.44
N ASP A 121 -3.17 9.96 27.08
CA ASP A 121 -2.14 10.68 27.83
C ASP A 121 -2.45 12.18 27.70
N HIS A 122 -3.45 12.63 28.47
CA HIS A 122 -3.59 14.02 28.87
C HIS A 122 -3.56 14.04 30.40
N ASP A 123 -2.39 13.72 30.94
CA ASP A 123 -2.00 14.17 32.27
C ASP A 123 -1.83 15.70 32.27
N TRP A 124 -1.84 16.26 33.49
CA TRP A 124 -1.55 17.66 33.84
C TRP A 124 -2.73 18.63 33.75
N LYS A 125 -3.56 18.66 34.79
CA LYS A 125 -3.41 19.68 35.86
C LYS A 125 -4.44 19.51 36.97
N ASP A 126 -3.91 19.21 38.15
CA ASP A 126 -4.48 19.62 39.43
C ASP A 126 -4.98 21.06 39.32
N ASN A 127 -6.25 21.26 39.65
CA ASN A 127 -6.75 22.56 40.04
C ASN A 127 -7.64 22.35 41.26
N ASP A 128 -6.97 22.16 42.39
CA ASP A 128 -7.49 22.59 43.68
C ASP A 128 -8.03 24.02 43.55
N ARG A 129 -9.29 24.23 43.93
CA ARG A 129 -9.77 25.32 44.82
C ARG A 129 -11.20 25.74 44.49
N TYR A 130 -11.96 25.94 45.57
CA TYR A 130 -13.30 26.52 45.69
C TYR A 130 -14.43 25.56 45.30
N ASN A 131 -15.41 25.23 46.15
CA ASN A 131 -16.12 26.15 47.02
C ASN A 131 -16.86 25.39 48.15
N ASP A 132 -16.29 25.42 49.35
CA ASP A 132 -17.04 25.22 50.59
C ASP A 132 -17.91 26.45 50.82
N ARG A 133 -19.20 26.36 50.54
CA ARG A 133 -20.28 27.12 51.19
C ARG A 133 -21.63 26.71 50.60
N ASP A 134 -22.40 25.96 51.39
CA ASP A 134 -23.67 26.45 51.92
C ASP A 134 -24.51 25.28 52.42
N ARG A 135 -24.40 25.04 53.73
CA ARG A 135 -25.42 24.33 54.50
C ARG A 135 -25.59 25.01 55.86
N ARG A 136 -26.81 25.50 56.06
CA ARG A 136 -27.50 25.75 57.35
C ARG A 136 -27.18 27.08 58.01
N TYR A 137 -28.15 28.00 58.02
CA TYR A 137 -29.06 28.20 59.16
C TYR A 137 -30.48 28.46 58.63
#